data_AF-A0A3M1XFY7-F1
#
_entry.id   AF-A0A3M1XFY7-F1
#
_cell.length_a   1.000
_cell.length_b   1.000
_cell.length_c   1.000
_cell.angle_alpha   90.00
_cell.angle_beta   90.00
_cell.angle_gamma   90.00
#
_symmetry.space_group_name_H-M   'P 1'
#
loop_
_entity.id
_entity.type
_entity.pdbx_description
1 polymer ?
#
loop_
_entity_poly.entity_id
_entity_poly.type
_entity_poly.pdbx_seq_one_letter_code
_entity_poly.pdbx_strand_id
1 'polypeptide(L)'
;FDAPNIPNEPQDASAAAVAASGLLLLCELDPSCVAEMLPWADRTLRSLSGEKYAAKVPPFLLDHSVGSIPGDFEVDVPLIYADYYYVEALMRRARFQPVEGIAVAAGQE
;
A
#
# COMPACT_ATOMS: atom_id res chain seq x y z
N PHE A 1 12.71 -0.76 5.38
CA PHE A 1 13.34 0.57 5.23
C PHE A 1 14.82 0.52 5.59
N ASP A 2 15.25 -0.27 6.59
CA ASP A 2 16.66 -0.35 7.01
C ASP A 2 17.33 -1.70 6.67
N ALA A 3 16.86 -2.36 5.62
CA ALA A 3 17.44 -3.63 5.20
C ALA A 3 18.85 -3.40 4.60
N PRO A 4 19.84 -4.24 4.94
CA PRO A 4 21.25 -3.94 4.67
C PRO A 4 21.63 -3.92 3.19
N ASN A 5 20.91 -4.63 2.31
CA ASN A 5 21.29 -4.78 0.90
C ASN A 5 20.41 -3.98 -0.08
N ILE A 6 19.72 -2.93 0.38
CA ILE A 6 18.91 -2.07 -0.51
C ILE A 6 19.81 -1.51 -1.65
N PRO A 7 19.38 -1.58 -2.93
CA PRO A 7 18.04 -1.90 -3.42
C PRO A 7 17.79 -3.38 -3.78
N ASN A 8 18.73 -4.28 -3.52
CA ASN A 8 18.68 -5.69 -3.91
C ASN A 8 17.92 -6.58 -2.91
N GLU A 9 17.28 -6.00 -1.91
CA GLU A 9 16.45 -6.72 -0.95
C GLU A 9 15.09 -7.08 -1.57
N PRO A 10 14.52 -8.26 -1.25
CA PRO A 10 13.17 -8.59 -1.68
C PRO A 10 12.20 -7.57 -1.11
N GLN A 11 11.26 -7.14 -1.94
CA GLN A 11 10.22 -6.19 -1.56
C GLN A 11 9.05 -6.97 -0.95
N ASP A 12 8.32 -6.33 -0.05
CA ASP A 12 7.15 -6.93 0.58
C ASP A 12 5.88 -6.14 0.21
N ALA A 13 5.17 -6.62 -0.80
CA ALA A 13 3.91 -6.05 -1.25
C ALA A 13 2.84 -6.11 -0.15
N SER A 14 2.92 -7.09 0.75
CA SER A 14 1.97 -7.22 1.85
C SER A 14 2.09 -6.05 2.85
N ALA A 15 3.31 -5.69 3.28
CA ALA A 15 3.56 -4.52 4.10
C ALA A 15 3.11 -3.22 3.41
N ALA A 16 3.34 -3.10 2.10
CA ALA A 16 2.89 -1.94 1.33
C ALA A 16 1.35 -1.83 1.30
N ALA A 17 0.64 -2.94 1.10
CA ALA A 17 -0.82 -2.99 1.11
C ALA A 17 -1.40 -2.62 2.50
N VAL A 18 -0.82 -3.18 3.58
CA VAL A 18 -1.19 -2.86 4.97
C VAL A 18 -1.00 -1.36 5.24
N ALA A 19 0.15 -0.80 4.85
CA ALA A 19 0.45 0.61 5.05
C ALA A 19 -0.53 1.51 4.28
N ALA A 20 -0.82 1.20 3.02
CA ALA A 20 -1.80 1.96 2.23
C ALA A 20 -3.18 1.95 2.90
N SER A 21 -3.63 0.78 3.38
CA SER A 21 -4.90 0.66 4.09
C SER A 21 -4.93 1.50 5.37
N GLY A 22 -3.85 1.47 6.15
CA GLY A 22 -3.71 2.25 7.39
C GLY A 22 -3.64 3.76 7.17
N LEU A 23 -2.91 4.23 6.16
CA LEU A 23 -2.83 5.65 5.81
C LEU A 23 -4.19 6.22 5.42
N LEU A 24 -5.00 5.44 4.69
CA LEU A 24 -6.38 5.84 4.34
C LEU A 24 -7.26 5.92 5.58
N LEU A 25 -7.14 4.95 6.50
CA LEU A 25 -7.86 4.99 7.77
C LEU A 25 -7.47 6.23 8.60
N LEU A 26 -6.18 6.59 8.65
CA LEU A 26 -5.74 7.81 9.33
C LEU A 26 -6.35 9.06 8.71
N CYS A 27 -6.41 9.14 7.38
CA CYS A 27 -7.07 10.24 6.67
C CYS A 27 -8.58 10.32 6.95
N GLU A 28 -9.25 9.19 7.16
CA GLU A 28 -10.66 9.13 7.54
C GLU A 28 -10.91 9.58 8.98
N LEU A 29 -9.99 9.25 9.90
CA LEU A 29 -10.11 9.58 11.32
C LEU A 29 -9.64 11.00 11.65
N ASP A 30 -8.63 11.50 10.95
CA ASP A 30 -8.04 12.81 11.14
C ASP A 30 -7.84 13.52 9.78
N PRO A 31 -8.70 14.49 9.44
CA PRO A 31 -8.59 15.24 8.20
C PRO A 31 -7.29 16.04 8.04
N SER A 32 -6.56 16.33 9.13
CA SER A 32 -5.26 17.01 9.05
C SER A 32 -4.18 16.13 8.42
N CYS A 33 -4.31 14.80 8.47
CA CYS A 33 -3.40 13.87 7.83
C CYS A 33 -3.53 13.82 6.31
N VAL A 34 -4.63 14.30 5.75
CA VAL A 34 -4.97 14.14 4.32
C VAL A 34 -3.90 14.72 3.40
N ALA A 35 -3.42 15.93 3.69
CA ALA A 35 -2.47 16.63 2.83
C ALA A 35 -1.15 15.86 2.68
N GLU A 36 -0.71 15.17 3.74
CA GLU A 36 0.55 14.45 3.75
C GLU A 36 0.39 12.98 3.36
N MET A 37 -0.59 12.28 3.95
CA MET A 37 -0.68 10.81 3.91
C MET A 37 -1.46 10.26 2.71
N LEU A 38 -2.50 10.96 2.23
CA LEU A 38 -3.28 10.50 1.08
C LEU A 38 -2.42 10.37 -0.18
N PRO A 39 -1.50 11.31 -0.51
CA PRO A 39 -0.58 11.13 -1.63
C PRO A 39 0.32 9.90 -1.50
N TRP A 40 0.73 9.53 -0.28
CA TRP A 40 1.50 8.31 -0.05
C TRP A 40 0.66 7.06 -0.32
N ALA A 41 -0.56 6.99 0.23
CA ALA A 41 -1.47 5.87 -0.02
C ALA A 41 -1.77 5.71 -1.53
N ASP A 42 -2.03 6.82 -2.24
CA ASP A 42 -2.33 6.82 -3.67
C ASP A 42 -1.15 6.36 -4.52
N ARG A 43 0.07 6.78 -4.18
CA ARG A 43 1.29 6.30 -4.86
C ARG A 43 1.52 4.82 -4.61
N THR A 44 1.31 4.34 -3.39
CA THR A 44 1.45 2.92 -3.04
C THR A 44 0.45 2.07 -3.80
N LEU A 45 -0.84 2.43 -3.79
CA LEU A 45 -1.88 1.73 -4.54
C LEU A 45 -1.55 1.70 -6.03
N ARG A 46 -1.16 2.84 -6.62
CA ARG A 46 -0.77 2.91 -8.03
C ARG A 46 0.40 1.98 -8.36
N SER A 47 1.39 1.89 -7.48
CA SER A 47 2.52 0.97 -7.67
C SER A 47 2.06 -0.48 -7.61
N LEU A 48 1.25 -0.86 -6.62
CA LEU A 48 0.74 -2.23 -6.44
C LEU A 48 -0.19 -2.64 -7.60
N SER A 49 -0.91 -1.69 -8.21
CA SER A 49 -1.72 -1.93 -9.41
C SER A 49 -0.91 -2.08 -10.71
N GLY A 50 0.41 -1.90 -10.67
CA GLY A 50 1.28 -2.01 -11.84
C GLY A 50 1.63 -3.47 -12.19
N GLU A 51 1.99 -3.72 -13.45
CA GLU A 51 2.36 -5.05 -13.96
C GLU A 51 3.44 -5.75 -13.13
N LYS A 52 4.37 -4.97 -12.53
CA LYS A 52 5.42 -5.50 -11.66
C LYS A 52 4.86 -6.34 -10.50
N TYR A 53 3.77 -5.90 -9.86
CA TYR A 53 3.21 -6.59 -8.70
C TYR A 53 2.02 -7.46 -9.03
N ALA A 54 1.60 -7.53 -10.30
CA ALA A 54 0.48 -8.37 -10.69
C ALA A 54 0.88 -9.84 -10.60
N ALA A 55 0.15 -10.61 -9.77
CA ALA A 55 0.34 -12.04 -9.68
C ALA A 55 0.09 -12.73 -11.02
N LYS A 56 0.97 -13.67 -11.37
CA LYS A 56 0.84 -14.50 -12.58
C LYS A 56 0.15 -15.83 -12.30
N VAL A 57 -0.08 -16.14 -11.03
CA VAL A 57 -0.61 -17.43 -10.57
C VAL A 57 -1.93 -17.21 -9.83
N PRO A 58 -3.05 -17.75 -10.33
CA PRO A 58 -4.32 -17.74 -9.61
C PRO A 58 -4.22 -18.51 -8.29
N PRO A 59 -4.96 -18.13 -7.23
CA PRO A 59 -6.02 -17.10 -7.21
C PRO A 59 -5.54 -15.70 -6.79
N PHE A 60 -4.23 -15.46 -6.73
CA PHE A 60 -3.69 -14.24 -6.14
C PHE A 60 -3.83 -13.00 -7.03
N LEU A 61 -3.86 -11.82 -6.41
CA LEU A 61 -3.84 -10.52 -7.09
C LEU A 61 -2.43 -9.93 -7.12
N LEU A 62 -1.72 -10.00 -6.00
CA LEU A 62 -0.39 -9.44 -5.82
C LEU A 62 0.70 -10.51 -5.71
N ASP A 63 1.85 -10.22 -6.31
CA ASP A 63 3.11 -10.96 -6.16
C ASP A 63 4.10 -10.18 -5.28
N HIS A 64 5.29 -10.74 -5.07
CA HIS A 64 6.41 -10.09 -4.38
C HIS A 64 6.09 -9.70 -2.93
N SER A 65 5.56 -10.65 -2.14
CA SER A 65 5.44 -10.50 -0.69
C SER A 65 6.52 -11.32 0.04
N VAL A 66 6.78 -10.99 1.30
CA VAL A 66 7.80 -11.66 2.12
C VAL A 66 7.25 -11.97 3.53
N GLY A 67 7.14 -13.24 3.88
CA GLY A 67 6.69 -13.69 5.21
C GLY A 67 7.82 -13.69 6.24
N SER A 68 8.89 -14.46 6.02
CA SER A 68 10.03 -14.54 6.94
C SER A 68 11.35 -14.84 6.25
N ILE A 69 12.21 -13.81 6.12
CA ILE A 69 13.59 -13.99 5.64
C ILE A 69 14.42 -14.85 6.60
N PRO A 70 14.43 -14.62 7.94
CA PRO A 70 15.23 -15.44 8.85
C PRO A 70 14.82 -16.91 8.87
N GLY A 71 13.55 -17.18 8.58
CA GLY A 71 12.99 -18.53 8.52
C GLY A 71 13.02 -19.18 7.13
N ASP A 72 13.54 -18.49 6.10
CA ASP A 72 13.50 -18.90 4.70
C ASP A 72 12.11 -19.39 4.25
N PHE A 73 11.09 -18.65 4.67
CA PHE A 73 9.68 -19.02 4.50
C PHE A 73 8.93 -17.88 3.81
N GLU A 74 8.19 -18.22 2.75
CA GLU A 74 7.37 -17.27 1.99
C GLU A 74 8.17 -16.05 1.51
N VAL A 75 9.34 -16.26 0.89
CA VAL A 75 10.17 -15.17 0.35
C VAL A 75 9.89 -14.99 -1.14
N ASP A 76 9.50 -13.77 -1.54
CA ASP A 76 9.22 -13.38 -2.93
C ASP A 76 8.11 -14.23 -3.57
N VAL A 77 6.98 -14.33 -2.87
CA VAL A 77 5.81 -15.10 -3.30
C VAL A 77 4.51 -14.33 -3.07
N PRO A 78 3.40 -14.71 -3.72
CA PRO A 78 2.07 -14.20 -3.39
C PRO A 78 1.63 -14.62 -1.99
N LEU A 79 0.95 -13.72 -1.28
CA LEU A 79 0.42 -13.97 0.06
C LEU A 79 -1.02 -13.47 0.20
N ILE A 80 -1.89 -14.31 0.76
CA ILE A 80 -3.33 -14.04 0.79
C ILE A 80 -3.68 -12.78 1.60
N TYR A 81 -2.89 -12.46 2.62
CA TYR A 81 -3.09 -11.24 3.40
C TYR A 81 -2.65 -9.98 2.64
N ALA A 82 -1.71 -10.08 1.69
CA ALA A 82 -1.41 -8.96 0.78
C ALA A 82 -2.64 -8.58 -0.04
N ASP A 83 -3.30 -9.58 -0.64
CA ASP A 83 -4.51 -9.38 -1.43
C ASP A 83 -5.66 -8.81 -0.61
N TYR A 84 -5.86 -9.34 0.61
CA TYR A 84 -6.88 -8.82 1.53
C TYR A 84 -6.71 -7.32 1.79
N TYR A 85 -5.53 -6.90 2.23
CA TYR A 85 -5.29 -5.49 2.57
C TYR A 85 -5.24 -4.59 1.33
N TYR A 86 -4.83 -5.14 0.18
CA TYR A 86 -4.87 -4.41 -1.08
C TYR A 86 -6.30 -4.08 -1.49
N VAL A 87 -7.20 -5.06 -1.46
CA VAL A 87 -8.62 -4.85 -1.75
C VAL A 87 -9.26 -3.93 -0.69
N GLU A 88 -8.94 -4.11 0.59
CA GLU A 88 -9.40 -3.21 1.66
C GLU A 88 -9.00 -1.76 1.39
N ALA A 89 -7.73 -1.52 1.04
CA ALA A 89 -7.21 -0.20 0.73
C ALA A 89 -7.88 0.40 -0.52
N LEU A 90 -8.07 -0.38 -1.59
CA LEU A 90 -8.82 0.05 -2.78
C LEU A 90 -10.26 0.44 -2.42
N MET A 91 -10.93 -0.35 -1.58
CA MET A 91 -12.30 -0.07 -1.15
C MET A 91 -12.39 1.18 -0.28
N ARG A 92 -11.47 1.39 0.67
CA ARG A 92 -11.37 2.63 1.45
C ARG A 92 -11.16 3.81 0.53
N ARG A 93 -10.20 3.72 -0.39
CA ARG A 93 -9.89 4.80 -1.32
C ARG A 93 -11.05 5.15 -2.25
N ALA A 94 -11.81 4.15 -2.70
CA ALA A 94 -13.00 4.35 -3.53
C ALA A 94 -14.15 5.03 -2.78
N ARG A 95 -14.25 4.81 -1.46
CA ARG A 95 -15.28 5.44 -0.60
C ARG A 95 -14.83 6.79 -0.06
N PHE A 96 -13.53 7.06 -0.05
CA PHE A 96 -12.95 8.27 0.52
C PHE A 96 -13.58 9.52 -0.09
N GLN A 97 -14.31 10.28 0.73
CA GLN A 97 -14.84 11.60 0.41
C GLN A 97 -13.97 12.63 1.13
N PRO A 98 -13.29 13.54 0.43
CA PRO A 98 -12.59 14.62 1.11
C PRO A 98 -13.61 15.49 1.86
N VAL A 99 -13.30 15.81 3.11
CA VAL A 99 -14.10 16.78 3.89
C VAL A 99 -14.09 18.11 3.13
N GLU A 100 -15.28 18.62 2.80
CA GLU A 100 -15.42 19.94 2.15
C GLU A 100 -14.68 21.00 2.98
N GLY A 101 -13.65 21.62 2.39
CA GLY A 101 -12.89 22.71 3.01
C GLY A 101 -11.37 22.51 3.11
N ILE A 102 -10.84 21.30 2.95
CA ILE A 102 -9.38 21.05 3.07
C ILE A 102 -8.64 21.12 1.72
N ALA A 103 -9.37 21.03 0.60
CA ALA A 103 -8.78 21.04 -0.75
C ALA A 103 -8.19 22.40 -1.21
N VAL A 104 -8.31 23.49 -0.43
CA VAL A 104 -7.90 24.83 -0.89
C VAL A 104 -6.45 25.18 -0.53
N ALA A 105 -5.78 24.43 0.36
CA ALA A 105 -4.47 24.84 0.88
C ALA A 105 -3.24 24.29 0.12
N ALA A 106 -3.40 23.32 -0.79
CA ALA A 106 -2.26 22.64 -1.43
C ALA A 106 -1.83 23.21 -2.79
N GLY A 107 -2.31 24.41 -3.17
CA GLY A 107 -2.13 24.98 -4.52
C GLY A 107 -1.51 26.38 -4.58
N GLN A 108 -0.85 26.85 -3.51
CA GLN A 108 -0.15 28.13 -3.52
C GLN A 108 1.26 27.98 -2.93
N GLU A 109 2.20 27.43 -3.72
CA GLU A 109 3.62 27.79 -3.71
C GLU A 109 4.19 27.68 -5.13
#